data_AF-A0A2P2KPY7-F1
#
_entry.id   AF-A0A2P2KPY7-F1
#
_cell.length_a   1.000
_cell.length_b   1.000
_cell.length_c   1.000
_cell.angle_alpha   90.00
_cell.angle_beta   90.00
_cell.angle_gamma   90.00
#
_symmetry.space_group_name_H-M   'P 1'
#
loop_
_entity.id
_entity.type
_entity.pdbx_description
1 polymer ?
#
loop_
_entity_poly.entity_id
_entity_poly.type
_entity_poly.pdbx_seq_one_letter_code
_entity_poly.pdbx_strand_id
1 'polypeptide(L)'
;MAMEIDGSDQISPRYSINVLQLLKSSQMQHGLRHGDYARYRRYCTARLRRLYKSLKFTHGRGKYTRRAITEATVTEVRFLHMVLYSAERAWSHAMEKRQILNGPNARQRIYLIGRLRKAVKWADLFSRLCSTKGDSRTSLEAEAYASYMHGTLLFEQDRNWDTALKNFISARAVYEELGKYGDLENQVLCHARVEELEPSIRYCRHQIGGSNLQTSELLQIGEMEGPALDLFKAKLEAVMDEARSQQAASLTDFHWLGHKFPISNAKTRVAILKAQDLEKDVHGPAADSLPAEKRLAIFDKIFAAYHEARGCIRSDLGNAGNADNVKDDLYGLDKAVSAVLGQRTIERNQLLVSIAKSKFAKRRDDKNEKVTKPEELVRLYDLLLQNTADLSDLVSSGRDPKPEEVAFAEDSACKSLAFRAQRCFYLAKSYTLAGKRSEAYALYCHARSLAENALQKFQSTKDNDEVK
;
A
#
# COMPACT_ATOMS: atom_id res chain seq x y z
N MET A 1 37.99 -4.30 -40.69
CA MET A 1 38.55 -5.27 -39.72
C MET A 1 37.89 -4.96 -38.38
N ALA A 2 36.98 -5.86 -38.00
CA ALA A 2 36.18 -5.98 -36.77
C ALA A 2 35.95 -4.75 -35.86
N MET A 3 34.70 -4.25 -35.88
CA MET A 3 34.04 -3.70 -34.69
C MET A 3 33.70 -4.88 -33.77
N GLU A 4 34.19 -4.87 -32.53
CA GLU A 4 33.73 -5.79 -31.49
C GLU A 4 32.44 -5.24 -30.87
N ILE A 5 31.36 -5.95 -31.14
CA ILE A 5 30.08 -5.91 -30.42
C ILE A 5 30.10 -7.11 -29.48
N ASP A 6 29.99 -6.89 -28.16
CA ASP A 6 29.06 -7.58 -27.25
C ASP A 6 29.44 -7.36 -25.78
N GLY A 7 28.78 -6.40 -25.14
CA GLY A 7 28.58 -6.39 -23.69
C GLY A 7 27.27 -7.10 -23.39
N SER A 8 27.27 -8.43 -23.44
CA SER A 8 26.15 -9.22 -22.96
C SER A 8 26.01 -9.01 -21.44
N ASP A 9 24.96 -8.28 -21.04
CA ASP A 9 24.50 -8.26 -19.65
C ASP A 9 24.12 -9.69 -19.25
N GLN A 10 25.08 -10.44 -18.71
CA GLN A 10 24.82 -11.73 -18.11
C GLN A 10 23.87 -11.52 -16.93
N ILE A 11 22.58 -11.82 -17.16
CA ILE A 11 21.55 -11.88 -16.13
C ILE A 11 22.01 -12.91 -15.10
N SER A 12 22.71 -12.44 -14.06
CA SER A 12 23.13 -13.27 -12.94
C SER A 12 21.87 -13.87 -12.31
N PRO A 13 21.80 -15.19 -12.07
CA PRO A 13 20.62 -15.81 -11.49
C PRO A 13 20.33 -15.17 -10.12
N ARG A 14 19.13 -14.61 -9.97
CA ARG A 14 18.66 -14.05 -8.70
C ARG A 14 18.20 -15.18 -7.79
N TYR A 15 18.61 -15.13 -6.54
CA TYR A 15 18.26 -16.14 -5.55
C TYR A 15 17.02 -15.73 -4.76
N SER A 16 16.07 -16.65 -4.63
CA SER A 16 14.85 -16.46 -3.83
C SER A 16 14.95 -17.19 -2.49
N ILE A 17 14.65 -16.49 -1.40
CA ILE A 17 14.59 -17.00 -0.02
C ILE A 17 13.43 -16.32 0.70
N ASN A 18 12.50 -17.11 1.23
CA ASN A 18 11.54 -16.63 2.21
C ASN A 18 12.21 -16.59 3.60
N VAL A 19 12.83 -15.44 3.91
CA VAL A 19 13.66 -15.23 5.09
C VAL A 19 12.82 -15.38 6.36
N LEU A 20 11.63 -14.79 6.38
CA LEU A 20 10.77 -14.83 7.56
C LEU A 20 10.29 -16.25 7.86
N GLN A 21 9.83 -16.98 6.84
CA GLN A 21 9.39 -18.37 6.99
C GLN A 21 10.54 -19.29 7.40
N LEU A 22 11.72 -19.14 6.78
CA LEU A 22 12.91 -19.91 7.13
C LEU A 22 13.33 -19.67 8.59
N LEU A 23 13.26 -18.42 9.04
CA LEU A 23 13.62 -18.02 10.40
C LEU A 23 12.65 -18.58 11.42
N LYS A 24 11.35 -18.31 11.25
CA LYS A 24 10.30 -18.75 12.19
C LYS A 24 10.19 -20.27 12.27
N SER A 25 10.26 -20.99 11.14
CA SER A 25 10.29 -22.45 11.14
C SER A 25 11.50 -23.01 11.88
N SER A 26 12.70 -22.48 11.61
CA SER A 26 13.93 -22.89 12.30
C SER A 26 13.88 -22.60 13.81
N GLN A 27 13.37 -21.44 14.20
CA GLN A 27 13.24 -21.04 15.60
C GLN A 27 12.26 -21.94 16.36
N MET A 28 11.07 -22.17 15.81
CA MET A 28 10.02 -22.98 16.44
C MET A 28 10.45 -24.45 16.59
N GLN A 29 11.08 -25.02 15.57
CA GLN A 29 11.51 -26.42 15.58
C GLN A 29 12.70 -26.68 16.53
N HIS A 30 13.55 -25.68 16.75
CA HIS A 30 14.86 -25.87 17.41
C HIS A 30 15.03 -25.12 18.73
N GLY A 31 13.94 -24.78 19.42
CA GLY A 31 13.96 -24.44 20.85
C GLY A 31 13.13 -23.22 21.25
N LEU A 32 12.93 -22.26 20.35
CA LEU A 32 12.27 -20.99 20.72
C LEU A 32 10.78 -21.14 21.02
N ARG A 33 10.14 -22.23 20.60
CA ARG A 33 8.78 -22.57 21.07
C ARG A 33 8.68 -22.63 22.60
N HIS A 34 9.76 -23.00 23.28
CA HIS A 34 9.85 -23.06 24.74
C HIS A 34 10.80 -21.99 25.32
N GLY A 35 11.19 -20.99 24.51
CA GLY A 35 12.15 -19.96 24.92
C GLY A 35 13.60 -20.43 25.09
N ASP A 36 13.97 -21.63 24.62
CA ASP A 36 15.34 -22.15 24.77
C ASP A 36 16.26 -21.62 23.67
N TYR A 37 16.85 -20.44 23.92
CA TYR A 37 17.84 -19.84 23.03
C TYR A 37 19.16 -20.62 22.97
N ALA A 38 19.54 -21.33 24.04
CA ALA A 38 20.79 -22.08 24.04
C ALA A 38 20.75 -23.26 23.05
N ARG A 39 19.61 -23.96 22.99
CA ARG A 39 19.34 -25.02 22.00
C ARG A 39 19.34 -24.48 20.58
N TYR A 40 18.69 -23.35 20.33
CA TYR A 40 18.67 -22.73 19.01
C TYR A 40 20.07 -22.29 18.57
N ARG A 41 20.88 -21.70 19.45
CA ARG A 41 22.28 -21.36 19.17
C ARG A 41 23.12 -22.60 18.79
N ARG A 42 22.92 -23.73 19.46
CA ARG A 42 23.59 -25.00 19.13
C ARG A 42 23.17 -25.50 17.75
N TYR A 43 21.88 -25.43 17.44
CA TYR A 43 21.37 -25.72 16.10
C TYR A 43 22.02 -24.85 15.03
N CYS A 44 22.02 -23.51 15.19
CA CYS A 44 22.66 -22.60 14.23
C CYS A 44 24.15 -22.92 14.06
N THR A 45 24.86 -23.28 15.13
CA THR A 45 26.27 -23.68 15.07
C THR A 45 26.46 -24.97 14.25
N ALA A 46 25.63 -25.98 14.48
CA ALA A 46 25.68 -27.23 13.72
C ALA A 46 25.30 -27.02 12.24
N ARG A 47 24.25 -26.22 11.98
CA ARG A 47 23.80 -25.85 10.63
C ARG A 47 24.91 -25.12 9.87
N LEU A 48 25.54 -24.12 10.47
CA LEU A 48 26.69 -23.42 9.90
C LEU A 48 27.82 -24.40 9.57
N ARG A 49 28.20 -25.29 10.49
CA ARG A 49 29.25 -26.29 10.25
C ARG A 49 28.94 -27.16 9.02
N ARG A 50 27.69 -27.60 8.86
CA ARG A 50 27.26 -28.37 7.68
C ARG A 50 27.32 -27.52 6.40
N LEU A 51 26.87 -26.27 6.44
CA LEU A 51 26.92 -25.34 5.31
C LEU A 51 28.37 -25.10 4.85
N TYR A 52 29.26 -24.73 5.77
CA TYR A 52 30.69 -24.55 5.50
C TYR A 52 31.34 -25.81 4.89
N LYS A 53 30.98 -27.00 5.38
CA LYS A 53 31.49 -28.27 4.83
C LYS A 53 30.91 -28.55 3.43
N SER A 54 29.62 -28.34 3.23
CA SER A 54 28.93 -28.60 1.96
C SER A 54 29.41 -27.68 0.83
N LEU A 55 29.68 -26.41 1.15
CA LEU A 55 30.19 -25.40 0.22
C LEU A 55 31.71 -25.44 0.07
N LYS A 56 32.40 -26.36 0.77
CA LYS A 56 33.87 -26.45 0.85
C LYS A 56 34.51 -25.09 1.23
N PHE A 57 33.81 -24.27 2.01
CA PHE A 57 34.18 -22.91 2.35
C PHE A 57 34.83 -22.78 3.75
N THR A 58 35.56 -23.80 4.19
CA THR A 58 36.16 -23.82 5.53
C THR A 58 37.33 -22.84 5.67
N HIS A 59 37.52 -22.28 6.86
CA HIS A 59 38.59 -21.31 7.18
C HIS A 59 39.99 -21.94 7.37
N GLY A 60 40.35 -22.88 6.51
CA GLY A 60 41.60 -23.65 6.58
C GLY A 60 41.45 -24.99 7.34
N ARG A 61 42.42 -25.88 7.14
CA ARG A 61 42.61 -27.14 7.90
C ARG A 61 43.85 -26.97 8.77
N GLY A 62 43.69 -26.68 10.06
CA GLY A 62 44.80 -26.36 10.97
C GLY A 62 44.85 -24.89 11.34
N LYS A 63 45.71 -24.09 10.66
CA LYS A 63 45.81 -22.65 10.91
C LYS A 63 44.57 -21.91 10.38
N TYR A 64 44.02 -21.02 11.20
CA TYR A 64 42.85 -20.22 10.83
C TYR A 64 43.20 -19.22 9.71
N THR A 65 42.55 -19.38 8.56
CA THR A 65 42.59 -18.43 7.44
C THR A 65 41.18 -17.95 7.16
N ARG A 66 40.91 -16.68 7.51
CA ARG A 66 39.59 -16.09 7.30
C ARG A 66 39.28 -16.03 5.81
N ARG A 67 38.17 -16.67 5.42
CA ARG A 67 37.58 -16.52 4.08
C ARG A 67 36.40 -15.57 4.19
N ALA A 68 36.50 -14.40 3.56
CA ALA A 68 35.44 -13.40 3.56
C ALA A 68 34.35 -13.80 2.54
N ILE A 69 33.10 -13.59 2.91
CA ILE A 69 31.95 -13.77 2.01
C ILE A 69 31.77 -12.42 1.33
N THR A 70 32.09 -12.35 0.04
CA THR A 70 31.89 -11.17 -0.83
C THR A 70 30.92 -11.53 -1.95
N GLU A 71 30.46 -10.55 -2.72
CA GLU A 71 29.50 -10.75 -3.80
C GLU A 71 29.96 -11.79 -4.83
N ALA A 72 31.26 -11.80 -5.16
CA ALA A 72 31.86 -12.77 -6.08
C ALA A 72 31.87 -14.21 -5.52
N THR A 73 31.79 -14.38 -4.19
CA THR A 73 31.75 -15.71 -3.56
C THR A 73 30.35 -16.31 -3.51
N VAL A 74 29.30 -15.53 -3.74
CA VAL A 74 27.91 -16.00 -3.69
C VAL A 74 27.54 -16.67 -5.02
N THR A 75 27.91 -17.95 -5.13
CA THR A 75 27.56 -18.79 -6.28
C THR A 75 26.27 -19.57 -6.08
N GLU A 76 25.73 -19.61 -4.86
CA GLU A 76 24.53 -20.37 -4.51
C GLU A 76 23.77 -19.72 -3.34
N VAL A 77 22.46 -20.00 -3.26
CA VAL A 77 21.56 -19.62 -2.15
C VAL A 77 22.12 -19.99 -0.77
N ARG A 78 22.85 -21.11 -0.67
CA ARG A 78 23.42 -21.61 0.59
C ARG A 78 24.43 -20.64 1.22
N PHE A 79 25.08 -19.78 0.44
CA PHE A 79 25.95 -18.72 0.97
C PHE A 79 25.15 -17.65 1.73
N LEU A 80 23.97 -17.29 1.23
CA LEU A 80 23.05 -16.36 1.92
C LEU A 80 22.57 -16.97 3.24
N HIS A 81 22.20 -18.26 3.25
CA HIS A 81 21.87 -18.98 4.48
C HIS A 81 23.02 -18.97 5.50
N MET A 82 24.28 -19.08 5.05
CA MET A 82 25.45 -19.06 5.93
C MET A 82 25.61 -17.70 6.64
N VAL A 83 25.32 -16.61 5.95
CA VAL A 83 25.32 -15.26 6.54
C VAL A 83 24.15 -15.09 7.51
N LEU A 84 22.94 -15.50 7.11
CA LEU A 84 21.74 -15.44 7.94
C LEU A 84 21.91 -16.22 9.26
N TYR A 85 22.33 -17.48 9.20
CA TYR A 85 22.57 -18.29 10.40
C TYR A 85 23.74 -17.77 11.26
N SER A 86 24.68 -17.01 10.68
CA SER A 86 25.74 -16.34 11.44
C SER A 86 25.21 -15.17 12.26
N ALA A 87 24.26 -14.41 11.70
CA ALA A 87 23.51 -13.38 12.43
C ALA A 87 22.64 -14.01 13.52
N GLU A 88 21.82 -15.02 13.20
CA GLU A 88 20.93 -15.71 14.13
C GLU A 88 21.66 -16.34 15.31
N ARG A 89 22.82 -16.98 15.06
CA ARG A 89 23.65 -17.53 16.15
C ARG A 89 24.12 -16.43 17.12
N ALA A 90 24.46 -15.25 16.61
CA ALA A 90 24.91 -14.12 17.44
C ALA A 90 23.74 -13.50 18.20
N TRP A 91 22.59 -13.33 17.56
CA TRP A 91 21.34 -12.85 18.18
C TRP A 91 20.84 -13.79 19.26
N SER A 92 20.74 -15.09 18.97
CA SER A 92 20.32 -16.12 19.94
C SER A 92 21.23 -16.17 21.16
N HIS A 93 22.54 -15.97 20.99
CA HIS A 93 23.48 -15.87 22.10
C HIS A 93 23.26 -14.60 22.94
N ALA A 94 22.85 -13.49 22.32
CA ALA A 94 22.50 -12.28 23.06
C ALA A 94 21.21 -12.52 23.87
N MET A 95 20.19 -13.13 23.28
CA MET A 95 18.90 -13.41 23.93
C MET A 95 19.02 -14.43 25.06
N GLU A 96 19.87 -15.44 24.94
CA GLU A 96 20.22 -16.36 26.04
C GLU A 96 20.79 -15.62 27.25
N LYS A 97 21.59 -14.57 27.01
CA LYS A 97 22.15 -13.74 28.10
C LYS A 97 21.16 -12.69 28.63
N ARG A 98 20.09 -12.41 27.89
CA ARG A 98 19.00 -11.53 28.32
C ARG A 98 18.05 -12.24 29.29
N GLN A 99 17.75 -13.52 29.07
CA GLN A 99 16.78 -14.33 29.84
C GLN A 99 17.23 -14.76 31.26
N ILE A 100 18.14 -14.02 31.91
CA ILE A 100 18.58 -14.35 33.26
C ILE A 100 17.51 -13.83 34.25
N LEU A 101 17.09 -14.65 35.22
CA LEU A 101 16.01 -14.38 36.19
C LEU A 101 16.12 -13.02 36.92
N ASN A 102 17.33 -12.53 37.18
CA ASN A 102 17.59 -11.26 37.87
C ASN A 102 17.98 -10.11 36.90
N GLY A 103 17.83 -10.32 35.59
CA GLY A 103 18.40 -9.44 34.55
C GLY A 103 19.93 -9.55 34.41
N PRO A 104 20.50 -9.04 33.31
CA PRO A 104 21.94 -9.09 33.10
C PRO A 104 22.68 -8.03 33.94
N ASN A 105 23.71 -8.45 34.70
CA ASN A 105 24.65 -7.53 35.35
C ASN A 105 25.32 -6.60 34.32
N ALA A 106 25.84 -5.44 34.73
CA ALA A 106 26.47 -4.47 33.81
C ALA A 106 27.51 -5.09 32.84
N ARG A 107 28.37 -6.01 33.33
CA ARG A 107 29.34 -6.75 32.49
C ARG A 107 28.65 -7.70 31.48
N GLN A 108 27.59 -8.36 31.90
CA GLN A 108 26.80 -9.26 31.03
C GLN A 108 26.03 -8.45 29.99
N ARG A 109 25.54 -7.27 30.34
CA ARG A 109 24.91 -6.32 29.42
C ARG A 109 25.89 -5.85 28.33
N ILE A 110 27.11 -5.48 28.69
CA ILE A 110 28.16 -5.12 27.71
C ILE A 110 28.42 -6.29 26.74
N TYR A 111 28.47 -7.51 27.27
CA TYR A 111 28.67 -8.71 26.45
C TYR A 111 27.48 -8.98 25.51
N LEU A 112 26.25 -8.86 26.01
CA LEU A 112 25.01 -8.97 25.23
C LEU A 112 25.02 -7.97 24.08
N ILE A 113 25.29 -6.69 24.36
CA ILE A 113 25.37 -5.63 23.34
C ILE A 113 26.47 -5.96 22.32
N GLY A 114 27.62 -6.46 22.77
CA GLY A 114 28.70 -6.91 21.88
C GLY A 114 28.27 -8.06 20.95
N ARG A 115 27.38 -8.95 21.39
CA ARG A 115 26.80 -10.02 20.56
C ARG A 115 25.77 -9.47 19.57
N LEU A 116 24.92 -8.53 19.98
CA LEU A 116 23.99 -7.86 19.07
C LEU A 116 24.71 -7.03 18.00
N ARG A 117 25.78 -6.30 18.34
CA ARG A 117 26.63 -5.61 17.34
C ARG A 117 27.18 -6.58 16.30
N LYS A 118 27.52 -7.80 16.72
CA LYS A 118 27.96 -8.85 15.79
C LYS A 118 26.80 -9.35 14.93
N ALA A 119 25.60 -9.51 15.47
CA ALA A 119 24.41 -9.90 14.71
C ALA A 119 24.09 -8.86 13.63
N VAL A 120 24.09 -7.58 13.99
CA VAL A 120 23.90 -6.45 13.08
C VAL A 120 24.91 -6.46 11.94
N LYS A 121 26.21 -6.60 12.22
CA LYS A 121 27.24 -6.68 11.16
C LYS A 121 26.99 -7.80 10.14
N TRP A 122 26.44 -8.93 10.59
CA TRP A 122 26.07 -10.03 9.70
C TRP A 122 24.76 -9.75 8.95
N ALA A 123 23.79 -9.10 9.59
CA ALA A 123 22.54 -8.69 8.96
C ALA A 123 22.78 -7.62 7.87
N ASP A 124 23.69 -6.67 8.09
CA ASP A 124 24.12 -5.68 7.08
C ASP A 124 24.82 -6.33 5.89
N LEU A 125 25.62 -7.37 6.15
CA LEU A 125 26.21 -8.16 5.07
C LEU A 125 25.14 -8.95 4.31
N PHE A 126 24.17 -9.53 5.02
CA PHE A 126 23.08 -10.28 4.44
C PHE A 126 22.22 -9.40 3.53
N SER A 127 21.78 -8.24 4.02
CA SER A 127 21.00 -7.26 3.25
C SER A 127 21.75 -6.79 2.01
N ARG A 128 23.05 -6.43 2.12
CA ARG A 128 23.86 -6.06 0.95
C ARG A 128 23.95 -7.17 -0.10
N LEU A 129 24.23 -8.40 0.31
CA LEU A 129 24.31 -9.53 -0.62
C LEU A 129 22.96 -9.84 -1.27
N CYS A 130 21.85 -9.73 -0.54
CA CYS A 130 20.51 -9.92 -1.08
C CYS A 130 20.10 -8.77 -2.02
N SER A 131 20.59 -7.54 -1.81
CA SER A 131 20.34 -6.45 -2.75
C SER A 131 21.01 -6.65 -4.11
N THR A 132 22.17 -7.31 -4.14
CA THR A 132 22.92 -7.56 -5.39
C THR A 132 22.54 -8.88 -6.07
N LYS A 133 22.27 -9.94 -5.28
CA LYS A 133 22.08 -11.31 -5.79
C LYS A 133 20.70 -11.90 -5.47
N GLY A 134 19.87 -11.24 -4.68
CA GLY A 134 18.53 -11.70 -4.35
C GLY A 134 17.48 -11.22 -5.35
N ASP A 135 16.32 -11.86 -5.35
CA ASP A 135 15.11 -11.29 -5.95
C ASP A 135 14.61 -10.07 -5.15
N SER A 136 13.66 -9.32 -5.73
CA SER A 136 13.06 -8.12 -5.13
C SER A 136 12.53 -8.42 -3.73
N ARG A 137 11.77 -9.51 -3.58
CA ARG A 137 11.20 -9.99 -2.31
C ARG A 137 12.26 -10.34 -1.25
N THR A 138 13.25 -11.16 -1.57
CA THR A 138 14.34 -11.53 -0.64
C THR A 138 15.12 -10.29 -0.23
N SER A 139 15.33 -9.34 -1.14
CA SER A 139 16.03 -8.10 -0.81
C SER A 139 15.26 -7.26 0.23
N LEU A 140 13.92 -7.16 0.10
CA LEU A 140 13.07 -6.48 1.08
C LEU A 140 13.01 -7.22 2.42
N GLU A 141 12.84 -8.54 2.41
CA GLU A 141 12.82 -9.34 3.65
C GLU A 141 14.17 -9.27 4.38
N ALA A 142 15.29 -9.25 3.63
CA ALA A 142 16.62 -9.08 4.20
C ALA A 142 16.82 -7.68 4.80
N GLU A 143 16.27 -6.64 4.18
CA GLU A 143 16.28 -5.27 4.70
C GLU A 143 15.43 -5.15 5.98
N ALA A 144 14.21 -5.70 5.99
CA ALA A 144 13.37 -5.75 7.19
C ALA A 144 14.05 -6.52 8.35
N TYR A 145 14.75 -7.61 8.05
CA TYR A 145 15.53 -8.35 9.03
C TYR A 145 16.71 -7.53 9.58
N ALA A 146 17.42 -6.79 8.71
CA ALA A 146 18.49 -5.90 9.14
C ALA A 146 17.97 -4.75 10.03
N SER A 147 16.88 -4.09 9.62
CA SER A 147 16.20 -3.05 10.42
C SER A 147 15.77 -3.58 11.78
N TYR A 148 15.20 -4.79 11.86
CA TYR A 148 14.89 -5.44 13.14
C TYR A 148 16.12 -5.63 14.03
N MET A 149 17.24 -6.11 13.46
CA MET A 149 18.47 -6.34 14.22
C MET A 149 19.08 -5.02 14.73
N HIS A 150 19.05 -3.96 13.91
CA HIS A 150 19.47 -2.61 14.32
C HIS A 150 18.57 -2.06 15.42
N GLY A 151 17.25 -2.16 15.27
CA GLY A 151 16.28 -1.75 16.28
C GLY A 151 16.52 -2.45 17.61
N THR A 152 16.73 -3.76 17.58
CA THR A 152 17.03 -4.56 18.79
C THR A 152 18.35 -4.14 19.45
N LEU A 153 19.38 -3.85 18.66
CA LEU A 153 20.66 -3.39 19.20
C LEU A 153 20.53 -2.02 19.90
N LEU A 154 19.85 -1.07 19.26
CA LEU A 154 19.68 0.29 19.79
C LEU A 154 18.78 0.28 21.04
N PHE A 155 17.72 -0.53 21.00
CA PHE A 155 16.84 -0.77 22.14
C PHE A 155 17.62 -1.24 23.38
N GLU A 156 18.50 -2.23 23.23
CA GLU A 156 19.31 -2.77 24.35
C GLU A 156 20.43 -1.83 24.81
N GLN A 157 20.79 -0.83 24.00
CA GLN A 157 21.76 0.20 24.37
C GLN A 157 21.16 1.31 25.24
N ASP A 158 19.83 1.38 25.37
CA ASP A 158 19.08 2.51 25.97
C ASP A 158 19.51 3.87 25.41
N ARG A 159 19.85 3.92 24.12
CA ARG A 159 20.35 5.13 23.44
C ARG A 159 19.60 5.33 22.13
N ASN A 160 19.35 6.60 21.79
CA ASN A 160 18.78 7.04 20.53
C ASN A 160 17.46 6.31 20.20
N TRP A 161 16.48 6.41 21.10
CA TRP A 161 15.16 5.81 20.96
C TRP A 161 14.49 6.14 19.62
N ASP A 162 14.72 7.35 19.09
CA ASP A 162 14.23 7.78 17.77
C ASP A 162 14.72 6.88 16.63
N THR A 163 16.02 6.56 16.63
CA THR A 163 16.61 5.68 15.60
C THR A 163 16.16 4.23 15.78
N ALA A 164 15.97 3.78 17.03
CA ALA A 164 15.42 2.46 17.31
C ALA A 164 13.97 2.35 16.79
N LEU A 165 13.16 3.37 17.07
CA LEU A 165 11.77 3.48 16.63
C LEU A 165 11.68 3.45 15.10
N LYS A 166 12.49 4.26 14.40
CA LYS A 166 12.53 4.28 12.93
C LYS A 166 12.85 2.91 12.33
N ASN A 167 13.82 2.19 12.90
CA ASN A 167 14.17 0.84 12.47
C ASN A 167 13.03 -0.17 12.70
N PHE A 168 12.35 -0.12 13.85
CA PHE A 168 11.21 -1.00 14.12
C PHE A 168 10.00 -0.68 13.23
N ILE A 169 9.71 0.60 12.99
CA ILE A 169 8.62 1.03 12.09
C ILE A 169 8.90 0.59 10.65
N SER A 170 10.15 0.76 10.17
CA SER A 170 10.56 0.27 8.86
C SER A 170 10.35 -1.24 8.73
N ALA A 171 10.81 -2.02 9.72
CA ALA A 171 10.58 -3.47 9.71
C ALA A 171 9.09 -3.84 9.76
N ARG A 172 8.29 -3.16 10.60
CA ARG A 172 6.83 -3.35 10.72
C ARG A 172 6.14 -3.11 9.38
N ALA A 173 6.44 -2.01 8.70
CA ALA A 173 5.81 -1.67 7.43
C ALA A 173 6.13 -2.67 6.31
N VAL A 174 7.36 -3.20 6.25
CA VAL A 174 7.68 -4.26 5.28
C VAL A 174 6.84 -5.50 5.55
N TYR A 175 6.80 -5.99 6.80
CA TYR A 175 6.05 -7.19 7.12
C TYR A 175 4.54 -6.99 6.95
N GLU A 176 4.01 -5.81 7.25
CA GLU A 176 2.60 -5.47 7.02
C GLU A 176 2.24 -5.52 5.52
N GLU A 177 3.07 -4.94 4.65
CA GLU A 177 2.85 -4.98 3.20
C GLU A 177 3.05 -6.38 2.62
N LEU A 178 4.09 -7.12 3.04
CA LEU A 178 4.28 -8.51 2.63
C LEU A 178 3.13 -9.42 3.08
N GLY A 179 2.47 -9.10 4.20
CA GLY A 179 1.32 -9.83 4.69
C GLY A 179 0.04 -9.63 3.87
N LYS A 180 -0.10 -8.52 3.13
CA LYS A 180 -1.29 -8.24 2.31
C LYS A 180 -1.34 -9.08 1.03
N TYR A 181 -0.18 -9.33 0.43
CA TYR A 181 -0.07 -9.96 -0.89
C TYR A 181 0.58 -11.35 -0.88
N GLY A 182 0.91 -11.88 0.30
CA GLY A 182 1.50 -13.22 0.46
C GLY A 182 0.46 -14.32 0.63
N ASP A 183 0.89 -15.58 0.45
CA ASP A 183 0.08 -16.77 0.77
C ASP A 183 -0.41 -16.76 2.23
N LEU A 184 -1.45 -17.55 2.54
CA LEU A 184 -2.04 -17.63 3.88
C LEU A 184 -1.00 -17.89 4.98
N GLU A 185 -0.04 -18.79 4.75
CA GLU A 185 1.05 -19.05 5.70
C GLU A 185 1.95 -17.82 5.91
N ASN A 186 2.27 -17.09 4.83
CA ASN A 186 3.08 -15.88 4.90
C ASN A 186 2.34 -14.75 5.61
N GLN A 187 1.04 -14.60 5.38
CA GLN A 187 0.18 -13.64 6.04
C GLN A 187 0.18 -13.86 7.56
N VAL A 188 -0.02 -15.10 8.01
CA VAL A 188 0.01 -15.45 9.44
C VAL A 188 1.38 -15.15 10.07
N LEU A 189 2.47 -15.51 9.39
CA LEU A 189 3.82 -15.25 9.87
C LEU A 189 4.15 -13.76 9.95
N CYS A 190 3.73 -12.98 8.95
CA CYS A 190 3.92 -11.53 8.92
C CYS A 190 3.12 -10.84 10.04
N HIS A 191 1.86 -11.23 10.24
CA HIS A 191 1.03 -10.71 11.32
C HIS A 191 1.66 -10.99 12.69
N ALA A 192 2.04 -12.24 12.95
CA ALA A 192 2.70 -12.62 14.20
C ALA A 192 4.02 -11.84 14.41
N ARG A 193 4.74 -11.51 13.32
CA ARG A 193 5.95 -10.70 13.40
C ARG A 193 5.65 -9.25 13.74
N VAL A 194 4.61 -8.65 13.15
CA VAL A 194 4.18 -7.28 13.47
C VAL A 194 3.75 -7.18 14.94
N GLU A 195 2.98 -8.14 15.45
CA GLU A 195 2.59 -8.20 16.86
C GLU A 195 3.78 -8.30 17.81
N GLU A 196 4.84 -9.02 17.43
CA GLU A 196 6.08 -9.13 18.21
C GLU A 196 6.83 -7.79 18.32
N LEU A 197 6.75 -6.94 17.30
CA LEU A 197 7.43 -5.63 17.29
C LEU A 197 6.68 -4.59 18.12
N GLU A 198 5.37 -4.73 18.28
CA GLU A 198 4.48 -3.71 18.84
C GLU A 198 4.83 -3.30 20.29
N PRO A 199 5.20 -4.21 21.21
CA PRO A 199 5.65 -3.82 22.55
C PRO A 199 6.92 -2.95 22.51
N SER A 200 7.87 -3.25 21.63
CA SER A 200 9.10 -2.47 21.48
C SER A 200 8.84 -1.09 20.88
N ILE A 201 7.94 -0.99 19.89
CA ILE A 201 7.52 0.28 19.28
C ILE A 201 6.84 1.17 20.33
N ARG A 202 5.87 0.63 21.09
CA ARG A 202 5.19 1.36 22.17
C ARG A 202 6.16 1.84 23.24
N TYR A 203 7.11 1.00 23.64
CA TYR A 203 8.13 1.38 24.62
C TYR A 203 9.01 2.53 24.11
N CYS A 204 9.52 2.45 22.88
CA CYS A 204 10.32 3.53 22.29
C CYS A 204 9.52 4.85 22.23
N ARG A 205 8.25 4.81 21.83
CA ARG A 205 7.36 5.99 21.80
C ARG A 205 7.20 6.63 23.18
N HIS A 206 6.99 5.81 24.21
CA HIS A 206 6.88 6.29 25.58
C HIS A 206 8.16 6.97 26.06
N GLN A 207 9.32 6.39 25.77
CA GLN A 207 10.62 6.95 26.18
C GLN A 207 10.99 8.27 25.47
N ILE A 208 10.49 8.49 24.26
CA ILE A 208 10.69 9.75 23.51
C ILE A 208 9.80 10.89 24.07
N GLY A 209 8.86 10.58 24.97
CA GLY A 209 7.91 11.57 25.49
C GLY A 209 6.68 11.75 24.58
N GLY A 210 6.44 10.80 23.67
CA GLY A 210 5.23 10.74 22.85
C GLY A 210 4.02 10.28 23.66
N SER A 211 3.58 11.07 24.64
CA SER A 211 2.25 10.92 25.22
C SER A 211 1.23 11.48 24.23
N ASN A 212 0.83 10.65 23.26
CA ASN A 212 -0.54 10.63 22.74
C ASN A 212 -0.77 9.43 21.83
N LEU A 213 -1.90 8.77 22.11
CA LEU A 213 -2.49 7.66 21.40
C LEU A 213 -2.70 7.98 19.90
N GLN A 214 -2.58 6.94 19.08
CA GLN A 214 -3.21 6.83 17.75
C GLN A 214 -2.80 7.84 16.66
N THR A 215 -1.52 8.14 16.51
CA THR A 215 -1.02 8.71 15.24
C THR A 215 -0.65 7.59 14.28
N SER A 216 -1.56 7.34 13.33
CA SER A 216 -1.43 6.53 12.11
C SER A 216 0.01 6.11 11.76
N GLU A 217 0.30 4.83 11.99
CA GLU A 217 1.61 4.18 11.91
C GLU A 217 2.33 4.28 10.56
N LEU A 218 1.61 4.62 9.49
CA LEU A 218 2.17 4.82 8.14
C LEU A 218 2.74 6.24 7.89
N LEU A 219 2.39 7.24 8.71
CA LEU A 219 2.76 8.65 8.46
C LEU A 219 4.24 8.94 8.77
N GLN A 220 4.84 8.24 9.73
CA GLN A 220 6.26 8.43 10.08
C GLN A 220 7.23 7.91 9.01
N ILE A 221 6.75 7.10 8.05
CA ILE A 221 7.54 6.70 6.87
C ILE A 221 7.39 7.76 5.76
N GLY A 222 6.25 8.44 5.67
CA GLY A 222 6.01 9.51 4.69
C GLY A 222 6.81 10.79 4.97
N GLU A 223 7.12 11.08 6.24
CA GLU A 223 7.84 12.30 6.65
C GLU A 223 9.37 12.19 6.57
N MET A 224 9.92 11.03 6.22
CA MET A 224 11.36 10.82 6.08
C MET A 224 11.79 10.85 4.62
N GLU A 225 12.23 11.99 4.12
CA GLU A 225 12.82 12.08 2.77
C GLU A 225 14.27 11.59 2.78
N GLY A 226 14.63 10.73 1.82
CA GLY A 226 16.01 10.28 1.64
C GLY A 226 16.17 9.20 0.54
N PRO A 227 17.32 9.16 -0.17
CA PRO A 227 17.55 8.25 -1.31
C PRO A 227 17.38 6.76 -0.97
N ALA A 228 17.69 6.38 0.28
CA ALA A 228 17.52 5.00 0.75
C ALA A 228 16.04 4.62 0.92
N LEU A 229 15.18 5.57 1.32
CA LEU A 229 13.75 5.32 1.45
C LEU A 229 13.07 5.27 0.08
N ASP A 230 13.54 6.05 -0.90
CA ASP A 230 13.00 5.99 -2.26
C ASP A 230 13.35 4.66 -2.94
N LEU A 231 14.59 4.17 -2.76
CA LEU A 231 14.97 2.83 -3.20
C LEU A 231 14.12 1.75 -2.52
N PHE A 232 13.85 1.91 -1.22
CA PHE A 232 12.98 1.02 -0.46
C PHE A 232 11.53 1.03 -0.99
N LYS A 233 10.94 2.22 -1.22
CA LYS A 233 9.61 2.38 -1.81
C LYS A 233 9.54 1.73 -3.20
N ALA A 234 10.55 1.93 -4.05
CA ALA A 234 10.62 1.32 -5.37
C ALA A 234 10.70 -0.21 -5.31
N LYS A 235 11.48 -0.77 -4.38
CA LYS A 235 11.54 -2.23 -4.16
C LYS A 235 10.20 -2.77 -3.66
N LEU A 236 9.55 -2.06 -2.75
CA LEU A 236 8.24 -2.42 -2.22
C LEU A 236 7.20 -2.40 -3.33
N GLU A 237 7.21 -1.37 -4.18
CA GLU A 237 6.35 -1.28 -5.37
C GLU A 237 6.59 -2.44 -6.34
N ALA A 238 7.85 -2.78 -6.64
CA ALA A 238 8.17 -3.93 -7.48
C ALA A 238 7.62 -5.25 -6.93
N VAL A 239 7.73 -5.50 -5.61
CA VAL A 239 7.18 -6.73 -5.00
C VAL A 239 5.66 -6.73 -5.01
N MET A 240 5.02 -5.57 -4.76
CA MET A 240 3.57 -5.45 -4.90
C MET A 240 3.12 -5.74 -6.33
N ASP A 241 3.82 -5.22 -7.33
CA ASP A 241 3.45 -5.41 -8.74
C ASP A 241 3.68 -6.85 -9.21
N GLU A 242 4.71 -7.52 -8.71
CA GLU A 242 4.92 -8.97 -8.94
C GLU A 242 3.77 -9.79 -8.33
N ALA A 243 3.37 -9.51 -7.08
CA ALA A 243 2.29 -10.22 -6.41
C ALA A 243 0.93 -9.93 -7.06
N ARG A 244 0.67 -8.67 -7.45
CA ARG A 244 -0.52 -8.29 -8.23
C ARG A 244 -0.53 -8.96 -9.59
N SER A 245 0.61 -9.12 -10.24
CA SER A 245 0.68 -9.85 -11.53
C SER A 245 0.28 -11.32 -11.37
N GLN A 246 0.65 -11.96 -10.25
CA GLN A 246 0.22 -13.31 -9.93
C GLN A 246 -1.29 -13.38 -9.64
N GLN A 247 -1.83 -12.41 -8.89
CA GLN A 247 -3.26 -12.35 -8.57
C GLN A 247 -4.13 -11.95 -9.77
N ALA A 248 -3.65 -11.05 -10.63
CA ALA A 248 -4.32 -10.61 -11.85
C ALA A 248 -4.41 -11.72 -12.91
N ALA A 249 -3.61 -12.79 -12.79
CA ALA A 249 -3.69 -13.94 -13.67
C ALA A 249 -5.08 -14.59 -13.66
N SER A 250 -5.81 -14.55 -12.53
CA SER A 250 -7.16 -15.11 -12.40
C SER A 250 -8.29 -14.17 -12.81
N LEU A 251 -8.02 -12.86 -13.02
CA LEU A 251 -9.03 -11.91 -13.47
C LEU A 251 -9.16 -11.99 -14.99
N THR A 252 -10.12 -12.73 -15.51
CA THR A 252 -10.37 -12.81 -16.96
C THR A 252 -11.30 -11.73 -17.48
N ASP A 253 -12.24 -11.27 -16.65
CA ASP A 253 -13.35 -10.42 -17.08
C ASP A 253 -13.59 -9.24 -16.14
N PHE A 254 -13.81 -8.06 -16.72
CA PHE A 254 -14.27 -6.87 -16.01
C PHE A 254 -15.81 -6.85 -16.00
N HIS A 255 -16.40 -6.63 -14.83
CA HIS A 255 -17.86 -6.59 -14.68
C HIS A 255 -18.33 -5.15 -14.47
N TRP A 256 -19.23 -4.66 -15.30
CA TRP A 256 -19.82 -3.32 -15.15
C TRP A 256 -21.27 -3.32 -15.66
N LEU A 257 -22.19 -2.80 -14.82
CA LEU A 257 -23.64 -2.80 -15.06
C LEU A 257 -24.14 -4.16 -15.58
N GLY A 258 -23.88 -5.26 -14.86
CA GLY A 258 -24.32 -6.61 -15.26
C GLY A 258 -23.61 -7.23 -16.47
N HIS A 259 -22.80 -6.46 -17.21
CA HIS A 259 -22.05 -6.95 -18.37
C HIS A 259 -20.63 -7.39 -18.03
N LYS A 260 -20.16 -8.39 -18.78
CA LYS A 260 -18.80 -8.91 -18.70
C LYS A 260 -18.00 -8.45 -19.92
N PHE A 261 -16.84 -7.87 -19.67
CA PHE A 261 -15.90 -7.41 -20.69
C PHE A 261 -14.60 -8.21 -20.56
N PRO A 262 -14.20 -8.99 -21.59
CA PRO A 262 -13.01 -9.81 -21.50
C PRO A 262 -11.73 -8.96 -21.46
N ILE A 263 -10.80 -9.30 -20.58
CA ILE A 263 -9.52 -8.61 -20.43
C ILE A 263 -8.37 -9.53 -20.87
N SER A 264 -7.96 -9.39 -22.13
CA SER A 264 -6.86 -10.22 -22.67
C SER A 264 -5.47 -9.75 -22.18
N ASN A 265 -5.25 -8.43 -22.10
CA ASN A 265 -3.95 -7.87 -21.77
C ASN A 265 -3.65 -7.96 -20.27
N ALA A 266 -2.52 -8.59 -19.91
CA ALA A 266 -2.07 -8.73 -18.53
C ALA A 266 -1.81 -7.38 -17.84
N LYS A 267 -1.30 -6.37 -18.55
CA LYS A 267 -1.06 -5.04 -17.97
C LYS A 267 -2.36 -4.35 -17.57
N THR A 268 -3.37 -4.43 -18.43
CA THR A 268 -4.72 -3.93 -18.15
C THR A 268 -5.33 -4.64 -16.93
N ARG A 269 -5.15 -5.96 -16.81
CA ARG A 269 -5.62 -6.72 -15.64
C ARG A 269 -4.98 -6.25 -14.33
N VAL A 270 -3.66 -6.06 -14.32
CA VAL A 270 -2.92 -5.57 -13.15
C VAL A 270 -3.40 -4.16 -12.75
N ALA A 271 -3.54 -3.26 -13.72
CA ALA A 271 -3.99 -1.89 -13.46
C ALA A 271 -5.44 -1.82 -12.93
N ILE A 272 -6.35 -2.63 -13.49
CA ILE A 272 -7.74 -2.73 -13.00
C ILE A 272 -7.79 -3.34 -11.60
N LEU A 273 -7.05 -4.41 -11.32
CA LEU A 273 -6.96 -5.01 -9.98
C LEU A 273 -6.44 -4.00 -8.94
N LYS A 274 -5.37 -3.26 -9.29
CA LYS A 274 -4.81 -2.19 -8.46
C LYS A 274 -5.88 -1.13 -8.14
N ALA A 275 -6.68 -0.73 -9.11
CA ALA A 275 -7.77 0.22 -8.88
C ALA A 275 -8.87 -0.36 -7.98
N GLN A 276 -9.30 -1.61 -8.22
CA GLN A 276 -10.33 -2.28 -7.41
C GLN A 276 -9.91 -2.50 -5.95
N ASP A 277 -8.64 -2.83 -5.70
CA ASP A 277 -8.13 -2.96 -4.34
C ASP A 277 -8.08 -1.62 -3.61
N LEU A 278 -7.67 -0.55 -4.29
CA LEU A 278 -7.73 0.81 -3.73
C LEU A 278 -9.17 1.27 -3.50
N GLU A 279 -10.13 0.83 -4.32
CA GLU A 279 -11.56 1.12 -4.10
C GLU A 279 -12.11 0.45 -2.84
N LYS A 280 -11.64 -0.76 -2.48
CA LYS A 280 -12.00 -1.43 -1.23
C LYS A 280 -11.53 -0.64 -0.01
N ASP A 281 -10.40 0.07 -0.11
CA ASP A 281 -9.93 0.95 0.97
C ASP A 281 -10.83 2.18 1.16
N VAL A 282 -11.52 2.64 0.11
CA VAL A 282 -12.43 3.80 0.14
C VAL A 282 -13.87 3.44 0.50
N HIS A 283 -14.31 2.21 0.19
CA HIS A 283 -15.69 1.75 0.42
C HIS A 283 -15.82 0.70 1.53
N GLY A 284 -14.68 0.19 2.05
CA GLY A 284 -14.67 -0.83 3.08
C GLY A 284 -15.09 -0.32 4.46
N PRO A 285 -15.26 -1.23 5.44
CA PRO A 285 -15.72 -0.89 6.80
C PRO A 285 -14.80 0.08 7.55
N ALA A 286 -13.54 0.21 7.13
CA ALA A 286 -12.58 1.17 7.68
C ALA A 286 -12.66 2.57 7.04
N ALA A 287 -13.43 2.77 5.97
CA ALA A 287 -13.45 4.00 5.18
C ALA A 287 -13.90 5.23 5.98
N ASP A 288 -14.84 5.07 6.91
CA ASP A 288 -15.37 6.17 7.73
C ASP A 288 -14.39 6.64 8.81
N SER A 289 -13.42 5.80 9.17
CA SER A 289 -12.36 6.13 10.13
C SER A 289 -11.20 6.92 9.52
N LEU A 290 -11.11 6.98 8.17
CA LEU A 290 -10.00 7.62 7.48
C LEU A 290 -10.22 9.14 7.38
N PRO A 291 -9.20 9.96 7.73
CA PRO A 291 -9.23 11.40 7.48
C PRO A 291 -9.51 11.71 6.00
N ALA A 292 -10.29 12.77 5.76
CA ALA A 292 -10.73 13.14 4.42
C ALA A 292 -9.57 13.41 3.44
N GLU A 293 -8.46 13.97 3.92
CA GLU A 293 -7.24 14.20 3.11
C GLU A 293 -6.61 12.90 2.59
N LYS A 294 -6.61 11.85 3.42
CA LYS A 294 -6.12 10.53 3.01
C LYS A 294 -7.03 9.89 1.99
N ARG A 295 -8.35 10.02 2.16
CA ARG A 295 -9.33 9.55 1.18
C ARG A 295 -9.12 10.22 -0.18
N LEU A 296 -8.86 11.53 -0.21
CA LEU A 296 -8.51 12.24 -1.44
C LEU A 296 -7.24 11.69 -2.10
N ALA A 297 -6.18 11.44 -1.32
CA ALA A 297 -4.94 10.86 -1.85
C ALA A 297 -5.14 9.43 -2.39
N ILE A 298 -6.08 8.65 -1.85
CA ILE A 298 -6.43 7.33 -2.40
C ILE A 298 -7.17 7.50 -3.74
N PHE A 299 -8.09 8.45 -3.86
CA PHE A 299 -8.73 8.75 -5.15
C PHE A 299 -7.72 9.11 -6.25
N ASP A 300 -6.69 9.91 -5.94
CA ASP A 300 -5.65 10.24 -6.92
C ASP A 300 -4.91 8.98 -7.41
N LYS A 301 -4.67 8.01 -6.52
CA LYS A 301 -4.10 6.69 -6.89
C LYS A 301 -5.06 5.83 -7.71
N ILE A 302 -6.36 5.85 -7.39
CA ILE A 302 -7.40 5.17 -8.18
C ILE A 302 -7.43 5.74 -9.61
N PHE A 303 -7.40 7.07 -9.75
CA PHE A 303 -7.35 7.71 -11.06
C PHE A 303 -6.10 7.32 -11.84
N ALA A 304 -4.93 7.35 -11.22
CA ALA A 304 -3.70 6.91 -11.87
C ALA A 304 -3.79 5.47 -12.41
N ALA A 305 -4.32 4.53 -11.60
CA ALA A 305 -4.48 3.14 -12.00
C ALA A 305 -5.49 2.95 -13.15
N TYR A 306 -6.65 3.61 -13.11
CA TYR A 306 -7.61 3.55 -14.22
C TYR A 306 -7.12 4.27 -15.48
N HIS A 307 -6.36 5.36 -15.36
CA HIS A 307 -5.73 6.02 -16.51
C HIS A 307 -4.67 5.13 -17.16
N GLU A 308 -3.87 4.41 -16.37
CA GLU A 308 -2.92 3.41 -16.86
C GLU A 308 -3.64 2.26 -17.59
N ALA A 309 -4.73 1.74 -17.00
CA ALA A 309 -5.56 0.72 -17.64
C ALA A 309 -6.10 1.19 -19.00
N ARG A 310 -6.67 2.40 -19.07
CA ARG A 310 -7.16 3.00 -20.33
C ARG A 310 -6.04 3.25 -21.33
N GLY A 311 -4.87 3.66 -20.87
CA GLY A 311 -3.68 3.79 -21.72
C GLY A 311 -3.32 2.48 -22.40
N CYS A 312 -3.34 1.37 -21.65
CA CYS A 312 -3.13 0.02 -22.19
C CYS A 312 -4.23 -0.36 -23.19
N ILE A 313 -5.51 -0.18 -22.84
CA ILE A 313 -6.65 -0.52 -23.71
C ILE A 313 -6.59 0.25 -25.03
N ARG A 314 -6.27 1.56 -24.99
CA ARG A 314 -6.15 2.38 -26.21
C ARG A 314 -4.94 2.01 -27.06
N SER A 315 -3.84 1.61 -26.42
CA SER A 315 -2.70 1.06 -27.15
C SER A 315 -3.08 -0.25 -27.86
N ASP A 316 -3.86 -1.11 -27.21
CA ASP A 316 -4.34 -2.36 -27.80
C ASP A 316 -5.33 -2.09 -28.94
N LEU A 317 -6.22 -1.10 -28.81
CA LEU A 317 -7.11 -0.64 -29.88
C LEU A 317 -6.33 -0.18 -31.12
N GLY A 318 -5.23 0.56 -30.93
CA GLY A 318 -4.34 0.98 -32.01
C GLY A 318 -3.63 -0.20 -32.70
N ASN A 319 -3.38 -1.28 -31.96
CA ASN A 319 -2.68 -2.48 -32.44
C ASN A 319 -3.63 -3.58 -32.95
N ALA A 320 -4.94 -3.48 -32.72
CA ALA A 320 -5.94 -4.53 -32.99
C ALA A 320 -6.19 -4.84 -34.49
N GLY A 321 -5.50 -4.17 -35.42
CA GLY A 321 -5.61 -4.47 -36.86
C GLY A 321 -7.03 -4.30 -37.40
N ASN A 322 -7.54 -5.27 -38.18
CA ASN A 322 -8.91 -5.30 -38.72
C ASN A 322 -9.82 -6.33 -38.02
N ALA A 323 -9.50 -6.73 -36.79
CA ALA A 323 -10.34 -7.65 -36.03
C ALA A 323 -11.51 -6.90 -35.37
N ASP A 324 -12.62 -6.73 -36.09
CA ASP A 324 -13.76 -5.91 -35.65
C ASP A 324 -14.34 -6.37 -34.31
N ASN A 325 -14.48 -7.68 -34.07
CA ASN A 325 -14.95 -8.22 -32.79
C ASN A 325 -14.04 -7.83 -31.60
N VAL A 326 -12.72 -7.84 -31.80
CA VAL A 326 -11.75 -7.49 -30.75
C VAL A 326 -11.79 -5.99 -30.48
N LYS A 327 -12.00 -5.17 -31.51
CA LYS A 327 -12.18 -3.73 -31.34
C LYS A 327 -13.45 -3.41 -30.58
N ASP A 328 -14.57 -4.07 -30.90
CA ASP A 328 -15.84 -3.85 -30.20
C ASP A 328 -15.72 -4.21 -28.71
N ASP A 329 -15.08 -5.32 -28.37
CA ASP A 329 -14.80 -5.71 -26.98
C ASP A 329 -13.93 -4.67 -26.27
N LEU A 330 -12.87 -4.18 -26.92
CA LEU A 330 -11.98 -3.16 -26.35
C LEU A 330 -12.64 -1.78 -26.23
N TYR A 331 -13.51 -1.39 -27.17
CA TYR A 331 -14.32 -0.17 -27.06
C TYR A 331 -15.33 -0.26 -25.92
N GLY A 332 -15.98 -1.42 -25.77
CA GLY A 332 -16.85 -1.70 -24.64
C GLY A 332 -16.11 -1.63 -23.31
N LEU A 333 -14.91 -2.21 -23.24
CA LEU A 333 -14.05 -2.16 -22.05
C LEU A 333 -13.58 -0.72 -21.76
N ASP A 334 -13.12 0.06 -22.75
CA ASP A 334 -12.73 1.47 -22.53
C ASP A 334 -13.94 2.30 -22.07
N LYS A 335 -15.13 2.09 -22.65
CA LYS A 335 -16.37 2.76 -22.21
C LYS A 335 -16.68 2.43 -20.75
N ALA A 336 -16.65 1.15 -20.38
CA ALA A 336 -16.94 0.69 -19.03
C ALA A 336 -15.94 1.24 -18.00
N VAL A 337 -14.63 1.15 -18.29
CA VAL A 337 -13.58 1.69 -17.41
C VAL A 337 -13.68 3.22 -17.32
N SER A 338 -14.00 3.90 -18.42
CA SER A 338 -14.23 5.35 -18.45
C SER A 338 -15.45 5.76 -17.60
N ALA A 339 -16.51 4.97 -17.64
CA ALA A 339 -17.71 5.24 -16.86
C ALA A 339 -17.46 5.04 -15.35
N VAL A 340 -16.75 3.97 -14.96
CA VAL A 340 -16.32 3.78 -13.56
C VAL A 340 -15.42 4.93 -13.10
N LEU A 341 -14.45 5.35 -13.92
CA LEU A 341 -13.62 6.51 -13.63
C LEU A 341 -14.48 7.78 -13.41
N GLY A 342 -15.49 8.02 -14.26
CA GLY A 342 -16.42 9.13 -14.09
C GLY A 342 -17.22 9.07 -12.79
N GLN A 343 -17.70 7.89 -12.40
CA GLN A 343 -18.38 7.67 -11.11
C GLN A 343 -17.46 8.03 -9.94
N ARG A 344 -16.20 7.55 -9.95
CA ARG A 344 -15.21 7.87 -8.90
C ARG A 344 -14.85 9.35 -8.87
N THR A 345 -14.81 10.02 -10.01
CA THR A 345 -14.62 11.49 -10.07
C THR A 345 -15.78 12.25 -9.40
N ILE A 346 -17.02 11.80 -9.60
CA ILE A 346 -18.19 12.37 -8.91
C ILE A 346 -18.10 12.15 -7.40
N GLU A 347 -17.78 10.93 -6.95
CA GLU A 347 -17.60 10.60 -5.52
C GLU A 347 -16.50 11.44 -4.85
N ARG A 348 -15.34 11.57 -5.49
CA ARG A 348 -14.24 12.41 -5.02
C ARG A 348 -14.68 13.87 -4.88
N ASN A 349 -15.44 14.39 -5.85
CA ASN A 349 -15.93 15.77 -5.80
C ASN A 349 -17.05 15.97 -4.78
N GLN A 350 -17.86 14.95 -4.50
CA GLN A 350 -18.80 14.96 -3.36
C GLN A 350 -18.04 15.03 -2.02
N LEU A 351 -16.91 14.33 -1.88
CA LEU A 351 -16.03 14.45 -0.71
C LEU A 351 -15.44 15.86 -0.57
N LEU A 352 -15.05 16.51 -1.66
CA LEU A 352 -14.64 17.93 -1.62
C LEU A 352 -15.79 18.83 -1.14
N VAL A 353 -17.01 18.59 -1.60
CA VAL A 353 -18.19 19.31 -1.13
C VAL A 353 -18.42 19.07 0.36
N SER A 354 -18.29 17.84 0.88
CA SER A 354 -18.48 17.58 2.31
C SER A 354 -17.43 18.27 3.18
N ILE A 355 -16.17 18.31 2.73
CA ILE A 355 -15.10 19.07 3.40
C ILE A 355 -15.39 20.58 3.36
N ALA A 356 -15.82 21.10 2.22
CA ALA A 356 -16.17 22.52 2.08
C ALA A 356 -17.38 22.90 2.96
N LYS A 357 -18.39 22.02 3.05
CA LYS A 357 -19.56 22.20 3.92
C LYS A 357 -19.18 22.18 5.41
N SER A 358 -18.28 21.29 5.83
CA SER A 358 -17.87 21.23 7.24
C SER A 358 -17.12 22.51 7.66
N LYS A 359 -16.25 23.03 6.80
CA LYS A 359 -15.57 24.32 6.98
C LYS A 359 -16.54 25.51 6.94
N PHE A 360 -17.57 25.44 6.10
CA PHE A 360 -18.63 26.45 6.03
C PHE A 360 -19.49 26.50 7.32
N ALA A 361 -19.70 25.37 7.99
CA ALA A 361 -20.54 25.29 9.19
C ALA A 361 -19.83 25.75 10.48
N LYS A 362 -18.49 25.73 10.53
CA LYS A 362 -17.72 26.18 11.70
C LYS A 362 -17.85 27.70 11.88
N ARG A 363 -18.15 28.14 13.11
CA ARG A 363 -18.19 29.58 13.47
C ARG A 363 -16.77 30.14 13.54
N ARG A 364 -16.64 31.44 13.28
CA ARG A 364 -15.43 32.28 13.10
C ARG A 364 -14.37 32.28 14.24
N ASP A 365 -14.48 31.41 15.25
CA ASP A 365 -13.66 31.50 16.48
C ASP A 365 -12.25 30.90 16.35
N ASP A 366 -11.97 30.08 15.34
CA ASP A 366 -10.63 29.55 15.09
C ASP A 366 -9.80 30.52 14.23
N LYS A 367 -8.93 31.30 14.90
CA LYS A 367 -8.08 32.38 14.33
C LYS A 367 -7.14 31.99 13.17
N ASN A 368 -7.16 30.75 12.68
CA ASN A 368 -6.29 30.26 11.61
C ASN A 368 -6.96 29.44 10.49
N GLU A 369 -8.28 29.16 10.53
CA GLU A 369 -8.95 28.42 9.43
C GLU A 369 -9.64 29.37 8.43
N LYS A 370 -9.27 29.29 7.15
CA LYS A 370 -9.99 30.00 6.06
C LYS A 370 -11.41 29.46 5.96
N VAL A 371 -12.39 30.30 6.30
CA VAL A 371 -13.82 29.99 6.12
C VAL A 371 -14.13 29.86 4.62
N THR A 372 -14.77 28.75 4.24
CA THR A 372 -15.25 28.51 2.88
C THR A 372 -16.33 29.53 2.52
N LYS A 373 -16.25 30.13 1.33
CA LYS A 373 -17.29 31.07 0.86
C LYS A 373 -18.40 30.33 0.09
N PRO A 374 -19.66 30.82 0.06
CA PRO A 374 -20.72 30.17 -0.69
C PRO A 374 -20.38 29.99 -2.19
N GLU A 375 -19.62 30.91 -2.78
CA GLU A 375 -19.21 30.85 -4.20
C GLU A 375 -18.30 29.66 -4.49
N GLU A 376 -17.50 29.21 -3.51
CA GLU A 376 -16.66 28.01 -3.64
C GLU A 376 -17.54 26.75 -3.73
N LEU A 377 -18.60 26.67 -2.92
CA LEU A 377 -19.56 25.57 -2.98
C LEU A 377 -20.34 25.58 -4.30
N VAL A 378 -20.72 26.75 -4.82
CA VAL A 378 -21.34 26.87 -6.16
C VAL A 378 -20.44 26.29 -7.24
N ARG A 379 -19.15 26.64 -7.26
CA ARG A 379 -18.17 26.10 -8.23
C ARG A 379 -18.02 24.58 -8.13
N LEU A 380 -18.01 24.03 -6.92
CA LEU A 380 -17.93 22.58 -6.73
C LEU A 380 -19.19 21.86 -7.26
N TYR A 381 -20.38 22.45 -7.10
CA TYR A 381 -21.60 21.88 -7.69
C TYR A 381 -21.68 22.07 -9.20
N ASP A 382 -21.17 23.18 -9.76
CA ASP A 382 -21.01 23.33 -11.21
C ASP A 382 -20.14 22.19 -11.78
N LEU A 383 -19.03 21.89 -11.12
CA LEU A 383 -18.16 20.77 -11.50
C LEU A 383 -18.86 19.42 -11.38
N LEU A 384 -19.62 19.17 -10.31
CA LEU A 384 -20.41 17.94 -10.16
C LEU A 384 -21.46 17.79 -11.27
N LEU A 385 -22.12 18.88 -11.66
CA LEU A 385 -23.11 18.87 -12.74
C LEU A 385 -22.47 18.56 -14.08
N GLN A 386 -21.31 19.17 -14.38
CA GLN A 386 -20.56 18.87 -15.60
C GLN A 386 -20.16 17.40 -15.64
N ASN A 387 -19.55 16.89 -14.56
CA ASN A 387 -19.12 15.49 -14.49
C ASN A 387 -20.28 14.50 -14.64
N THR A 388 -21.45 14.84 -14.08
CA THR A 388 -22.65 13.99 -14.18
C THR A 388 -23.21 14.00 -15.60
N ALA A 389 -23.16 15.14 -16.29
CA ALA A 389 -23.56 15.25 -17.69
C ALA A 389 -22.60 14.46 -18.60
N ASP A 390 -21.29 14.67 -18.46
CA ASP A 390 -20.27 13.96 -19.25
C ASP A 390 -20.39 12.43 -19.07
N LEU A 391 -20.66 11.97 -17.85
CA LEU A 391 -20.86 10.56 -17.55
C LEU A 391 -22.16 10.03 -18.16
N SER A 392 -23.26 10.78 -18.08
CA SER A 392 -24.53 10.41 -18.70
C SER A 392 -24.41 10.30 -20.22
N ASP A 393 -23.72 11.26 -20.85
CA ASP A 393 -23.48 11.29 -22.29
C ASP A 393 -22.60 10.12 -22.74
N LEU A 394 -21.54 9.80 -21.96
CA LEU A 394 -20.69 8.64 -22.21
C LEU A 394 -21.50 7.34 -22.19
N VAL A 395 -22.34 7.14 -21.17
CA VAL A 395 -23.13 5.91 -21.02
C VAL A 395 -24.21 5.82 -22.11
N SER A 396 -24.83 6.94 -22.47
CA SER A 396 -25.93 7.01 -23.45
C SER A 396 -25.48 7.05 -24.91
N SER A 397 -24.17 7.05 -25.19
CA SER A 397 -23.60 7.16 -26.55
C SER A 397 -23.84 5.96 -27.47
N GLY A 398 -24.38 4.85 -26.96
CA GLY A 398 -24.65 3.63 -27.74
C GLY A 398 -25.93 3.74 -28.58
N ARG A 399 -25.96 3.06 -29.74
CA ARG A 399 -27.15 3.00 -30.60
C ARG A 399 -28.30 2.19 -29.98
N ASP A 400 -27.96 1.17 -29.18
CA ASP A 400 -28.91 0.30 -28.47
C ASP A 400 -28.66 0.40 -26.95
N PRO A 401 -29.27 1.38 -26.27
CA PRO A 401 -29.07 1.56 -24.83
C PRO A 401 -29.69 0.39 -24.09
N LYS A 402 -28.86 -0.28 -23.29
CA LYS A 402 -29.29 -1.44 -22.50
C LYS A 402 -30.13 -0.98 -21.30
N PRO A 403 -31.04 -1.82 -20.77
CA PRO A 403 -31.91 -1.43 -19.66
C PRO A 403 -31.12 -0.95 -18.43
N GLU A 404 -29.96 -1.55 -18.16
CA GLU A 404 -29.08 -1.16 -17.06
C GLU A 404 -28.41 0.21 -17.31
N GLU A 405 -28.07 0.54 -18.57
CA GLU A 405 -27.54 1.85 -18.95
C GLU A 405 -28.60 2.95 -18.87
N VAL A 406 -29.86 2.63 -19.23
CA VAL A 406 -31.00 3.55 -19.08
C VAL A 406 -31.27 3.82 -17.60
N ALA A 407 -31.35 2.78 -16.77
CA ALA A 407 -31.52 2.95 -15.32
C ALA A 407 -30.39 3.78 -14.69
N PHE A 408 -29.15 3.56 -15.15
CA PHE A 408 -28.00 4.35 -14.73
C PHE A 408 -28.12 5.84 -15.13
N ALA A 409 -28.59 6.12 -16.35
CA ALA A 409 -28.83 7.49 -16.81
C ALA A 409 -29.95 8.17 -16.01
N GLU A 410 -31.00 7.43 -15.64
CA GLU A 410 -32.09 7.93 -14.78
C GLU A 410 -31.59 8.29 -13.37
N ASP A 411 -30.77 7.43 -12.74
CA ASP A 411 -30.14 7.72 -11.45
C ASP A 411 -29.21 8.95 -11.54
N SER A 412 -28.43 9.05 -12.62
CA SER A 412 -27.58 10.21 -12.89
C SER A 412 -28.39 11.49 -13.06
N ALA A 413 -29.54 11.43 -13.74
CA ALA A 413 -30.46 12.57 -13.87
C ALA A 413 -31.04 12.99 -12.52
N CYS A 414 -31.37 12.03 -11.64
CA CYS A 414 -31.84 12.31 -10.28
C CYS A 414 -30.76 13.00 -9.43
N LYS A 415 -29.52 12.50 -9.49
CA LYS A 415 -28.35 13.13 -8.84
C LYS A 415 -28.11 14.56 -9.36
N SER A 416 -28.22 14.77 -10.67
CA SER A 416 -28.09 16.09 -11.30
C SER A 416 -29.13 17.08 -10.75
N LEU A 417 -30.39 16.68 -10.56
CA LEU A 417 -31.40 17.54 -9.94
C LEU A 417 -31.05 17.93 -8.50
N ALA A 418 -30.57 16.99 -7.70
CA ALA A 418 -30.13 17.26 -6.33
C ALA A 418 -28.94 18.24 -6.29
N PHE A 419 -27.96 18.07 -7.18
CA PHE A 419 -26.83 19.00 -7.31
C PHE A 419 -27.27 20.40 -7.77
N ARG A 420 -28.21 20.50 -8.73
CA ARG A 420 -28.79 21.79 -9.15
C ARG A 420 -29.49 22.49 -7.99
N ALA A 421 -30.30 21.77 -7.20
CA ALA A 421 -30.97 22.33 -6.03
C ALA A 421 -29.95 22.90 -5.02
N GLN A 422 -28.91 22.14 -4.69
CA GLN A 422 -27.86 22.58 -3.77
C GLN A 422 -27.05 23.76 -4.32
N ARG A 423 -26.72 23.75 -5.61
CA ARG A 423 -26.07 24.88 -6.28
C ARG A 423 -26.90 26.16 -6.14
N CYS A 424 -28.20 26.09 -6.45
CA CYS A 424 -29.12 27.22 -6.31
C CYS A 424 -29.20 27.72 -4.86
N PHE A 425 -29.19 26.81 -3.87
CA PHE A 425 -29.17 27.17 -2.46
C PHE A 425 -27.91 27.97 -2.06
N TYR A 426 -26.72 27.52 -2.46
CA TYR A 426 -25.49 28.26 -2.14
C TYR A 426 -25.33 29.56 -2.94
N LEU A 427 -25.90 29.62 -4.14
CA LEU A 427 -26.02 30.86 -4.89
C LEU A 427 -26.97 31.84 -4.16
N ALA A 428 -28.10 31.38 -3.64
CA ALA A 428 -28.97 32.22 -2.82
C ALA A 428 -28.25 32.76 -1.56
N LYS A 429 -27.39 31.94 -0.95
CA LYS A 429 -26.54 32.36 0.19
C LYS A 429 -25.56 33.47 -0.19
N SER A 430 -24.89 33.41 -1.35
CA SER A 430 -23.99 34.50 -1.78
C SER A 430 -24.76 35.80 -2.03
N TYR A 431 -25.93 35.73 -2.68
CA TYR A 431 -26.79 36.90 -2.90
C TYR A 431 -27.31 37.50 -1.59
N THR A 432 -27.59 36.65 -0.59
CA THR A 432 -27.94 37.10 0.77
C THR A 432 -26.80 37.90 1.40
N LEU A 433 -25.56 37.41 1.29
CA LEU A 433 -24.36 38.12 1.79
C LEU A 433 -24.09 39.42 1.03
N ALA A 434 -24.44 39.48 -0.25
CA ALA A 434 -24.34 40.67 -1.10
C ALA A 434 -25.50 41.68 -0.90
N GLY A 435 -26.46 41.41 -0.02
CA GLY A 435 -27.60 42.30 0.26
C GLY A 435 -28.74 42.25 -0.76
N LYS A 436 -28.66 41.40 -1.78
CA LYS A 436 -29.68 41.22 -2.83
C LYS A 436 -30.79 40.27 -2.37
N ARG A 437 -31.68 40.77 -1.52
CA ARG A 437 -32.69 39.95 -0.81
C ARG A 437 -33.77 39.37 -1.73
N SER A 438 -34.22 40.12 -2.73
CA SER A 438 -35.24 39.67 -3.70
C SER A 438 -34.76 38.49 -4.52
N GLU A 439 -33.56 38.60 -5.09
CA GLU A 439 -32.93 37.56 -5.90
C GLU A 439 -32.59 36.33 -5.05
N ALA A 440 -32.08 36.55 -3.82
CA ALA A 440 -31.83 35.46 -2.88
C ALA A 440 -33.13 34.70 -2.55
N TYR A 441 -34.24 35.39 -2.29
CA TYR A 441 -35.53 34.75 -2.02
C TYR A 441 -36.01 33.90 -3.20
N ALA A 442 -35.98 34.47 -4.41
CA ALA A 442 -36.35 33.74 -5.63
C ALA A 442 -35.49 32.48 -5.84
N LEU A 443 -34.17 32.58 -5.60
CA LEU A 443 -33.26 31.44 -5.70
C LEU A 443 -33.52 30.38 -4.62
N TYR A 444 -33.89 30.74 -3.39
CA TYR A 444 -34.28 29.77 -2.36
C TYR A 444 -35.59 29.05 -2.72
N CYS A 445 -36.59 29.77 -3.23
CA CYS A 445 -37.84 29.18 -3.71
C CYS A 445 -37.56 28.18 -4.85
N HIS A 446 -36.71 28.56 -5.80
CA HIS A 446 -36.32 27.68 -6.90
C HIS A 446 -35.54 26.46 -6.41
N ALA A 447 -34.57 26.64 -5.51
CA ALA A 447 -33.81 25.55 -4.90
C ALA A 447 -34.73 24.56 -4.17
N ARG A 448 -35.75 25.05 -3.46
CA ARG A 448 -36.75 24.22 -2.78
C ARG A 448 -37.57 23.41 -3.78
N SER A 449 -38.10 24.04 -4.83
CA SER A 449 -38.85 23.32 -5.87
C SER A 449 -38.01 22.23 -6.54
N LEU A 450 -36.75 22.51 -6.86
CA LEU A 450 -35.82 21.50 -7.40
C LEU A 450 -35.57 20.35 -6.42
N ALA A 451 -35.44 20.65 -5.12
CA ALA A 451 -35.24 19.64 -4.09
C ALA A 451 -36.49 18.75 -3.90
N GLU A 452 -37.68 19.35 -3.89
CA GLU A 452 -38.96 18.62 -3.83
C GLU A 452 -39.15 17.72 -5.05
N ASN A 453 -38.86 18.21 -6.25
CA ASN A 453 -38.89 17.41 -7.49
C ASN A 453 -37.87 16.26 -7.45
N ALA A 454 -36.66 16.51 -6.94
CA ALA A 454 -35.65 15.46 -6.79
C ALA A 454 -36.11 14.38 -5.79
N LEU A 455 -36.68 14.78 -4.65
CA LEU A 455 -37.22 13.86 -3.64
C LEU A 455 -38.34 12.98 -4.20
N GLN A 456 -39.29 13.57 -4.94
CA GLN A 456 -40.38 12.82 -5.58
C GLN A 456 -39.84 11.79 -6.57
N LYS A 457 -38.85 12.16 -7.39
CA LYS A 457 -38.20 11.23 -8.32
C LYS A 457 -37.48 10.09 -7.59
N PHE A 458 -36.74 10.40 -6.52
CA PHE A 458 -36.06 9.39 -5.69
C PHE A 458 -37.03 8.42 -5.01
N GLN A 459 -38.23 8.88 -4.62
CA GLN A 459 -39.26 8.00 -4.07
C GLN A 459 -39.84 7.09 -5.15
N SER A 460 -40.17 7.63 -6.32
CA SER A 460 -40.68 6.84 -7.44
C SER A 460 -39.71 5.78 -7.96
N THR A 461 -38.40 6.03 -7.89
CA THR A 461 -37.39 5.02 -8.27
C THR A 461 -37.22 3.94 -7.21
N LYS A 462 -37.27 4.28 -5.92
CA LYS A 462 -37.23 3.28 -4.83
C LYS A 462 -38.42 2.33 -4.84
N ASP A 463 -39.62 2.86 -5.07
CA ASP A 463 -40.84 2.05 -5.13
C ASP A 463 -40.81 1.07 -6.32
N ASN A 464 -40.11 1.42 -7.40
CA ASN A 464 -39.91 0.53 -8.55
C ASN A 464 -38.85 -0.56 -8.32
N ASP A 465 -37.89 -0.34 -7.42
CA ASP A 465 -36.84 -1.31 -7.06
C ASP A 465 -37.33 -2.31 -5.99
N GLU A 466 -38.28 -1.94 -5.11
CA GLU A 466 -38.89 -2.87 -4.13
C GLU A 466 -39.95 -3.81 -4.74
N VAL A 467 -40.40 -3.53 -5.96
CA VAL A 467 -41.43 -4.31 -6.69
C VAL A 467 -40.80 -5.30 -7.69
N LYS A 468 -39.47 -5.28 -7.88
CA LYS A 468 -38.69 -6.25 -8.66
C LYS A 468 -37.92 -7.19 -7.74
#